data_AF-A0A8B6D2V8-F1
#
_entry.id   AF-A0A8B6D2V8-F1
#
_cell.length_a   1.000
_cell.length_b   1.000
_cell.length_c   1.000
_cell.angle_alpha   90.00
_cell.angle_beta   90.00
_cell.angle_gamma   90.00
#
_symmetry.space_group_name_H-M   'P 1'
#
loop_
_entity.id
_entity.type
_entity.pdbx_description
1 polymer ?
#
loop_
_entity_poly.entity_id
_entity_poly.type
_entity_poly.pdbx_seq_one_letter_code
_entity_poly.pdbx_strand_id
1 'polypeptide(L)'
;FLPVPVLHSKHACGLVITHKSGWKIVYSGDTMPCKALIETGKDCDLLIHEATLQSDMVADAAKKRHSTVKQAIEVGTQMQAKFQMLTHFSQRYKRIPLVEHKEFHKKFGLAYDFMKVKINDGEVLNDMIEPLTEIFKEDIEYSRKKEADTKKKSKHISKRLGNLSEVLKAV
;
A
#
# COMPACT_ATOMS: atom_id res chain seq x y z
N PHE A 1 21.68 11.21 -2.00
CA PHE A 1 20.44 10.61 -1.45
C PHE A 1 20.59 10.50 0.05
N LEU A 2 19.49 10.39 0.79
CA LEU A 2 19.43 10.25 2.24
C LEU A 2 18.62 8.98 2.58
N PRO A 3 19.23 7.96 3.21
CA PRO A 3 18.48 6.83 3.74
C PRO A 3 17.73 7.23 5.02
N VAL A 4 16.50 6.76 5.17
CA VAL A 4 15.67 7.00 6.34
C VAL A 4 15.26 5.66 6.93
N PRO A 5 15.53 5.35 8.21
CA PRO A 5 15.06 4.12 8.82
C PRO A 5 13.53 4.01 8.76
N VAL A 6 13.02 2.84 8.40
CA VAL A 6 11.58 2.58 8.26
C VAL A 6 11.12 1.38 9.09
N LEU A 7 9.80 1.24 9.23
CA LEU A 7 9.17 0.29 10.13
C LEU A 7 8.86 -1.02 9.41
N HIS A 8 9.87 -1.88 9.26
CA HIS A 8 9.73 -3.21 8.64
C HIS A 8 10.65 -4.27 9.28
N SER A 9 11.80 -4.54 8.67
CA SER A 9 12.82 -5.46 9.18
C SER A 9 14.02 -4.69 9.73
N LYS A 10 14.96 -5.40 10.38
CA LYS A 10 16.18 -4.78 10.89
C LYS A 10 16.95 -4.16 9.71
N HIS A 11 17.37 -2.90 9.86
CA HIS A 11 18.08 -2.13 8.82
C HIS A 11 17.25 -1.76 7.58
N ALA A 12 15.92 -1.95 7.60
CA ALA A 12 15.06 -1.45 6.53
C ALA A 12 15.13 0.08 6.44
N CYS A 13 15.28 0.60 5.21
CA CYS A 13 15.31 2.03 4.95
C CYS A 13 14.46 2.41 3.73
N GLY A 14 13.78 3.55 3.84
CA GLY A 14 13.33 4.34 2.71
C GLY A 14 14.44 5.26 2.21
N LEU A 15 14.23 5.87 1.05
CA LEU A 15 15.23 6.69 0.37
C LEU A 15 14.63 8.03 -0.03
N VAL A 16 15.30 9.12 0.32
CA VAL A 16 14.99 10.46 -0.18
C VAL A 16 16.10 10.90 -1.13
N ILE A 17 15.73 11.22 -2.37
CA ILE A 17 16.63 11.65 -3.42
C ILE A 17 16.27 13.08 -3.78
N THR A 18 17.20 14.00 -3.59
CA THR A 18 17.08 15.37 -4.09
C THR A 18 18.07 15.57 -5.22
N HIS A 19 17.58 15.99 -6.37
CA HIS A 19 18.40 16.28 -7.53
C HIS A 19 18.95 17.70 -7.48
N LYS A 20 20.07 17.95 -8.18
CA LYS A 20 20.71 19.28 -8.24
C LYS A 20 19.81 20.37 -8.82
N SER A 21 18.82 20.00 -9.63
CA SER A 21 17.82 20.91 -10.19
C SER A 21 16.61 21.14 -9.27
N GLY A 22 16.62 20.61 -8.04
CA GLY A 22 15.63 20.90 -7.01
C GLY A 22 14.49 19.88 -6.84
N TRP A 23 14.27 18.97 -7.79
CA TRP A 23 13.22 17.95 -7.62
C TRP A 23 13.59 16.89 -6.57
N LYS A 24 12.58 16.37 -5.89
CA LYS A 24 12.69 15.40 -4.79
C LYS A 24 11.84 14.15 -5.07
N ILE A 25 12.45 12.98 -4.99
CA ILE A 25 11.79 11.68 -5.07
C ILE A 25 11.96 10.95 -3.74
N VAL A 26 10.89 10.30 -3.28
CA VAL A 26 10.90 9.45 -2.10
C VAL A 26 10.54 8.03 -2.51
N TYR A 27 11.32 7.05 -2.10
CA TYR A 27 11.01 5.63 -2.24
C TYR A 27 10.86 5.02 -0.85
N SER A 28 9.72 4.40 -0.55
CA SER A 28 9.43 3.93 0.82
C SER A 28 10.28 2.73 1.25
N GLY A 29 10.66 1.87 0.30
CA GLY A 29 10.95 0.47 0.61
C GLY A 29 9.69 -0.23 1.17
N ASP A 30 9.88 -1.35 1.85
CA ASP A 30 8.80 -2.00 2.61
C ASP A 30 8.68 -1.34 3.99
N THR A 31 7.48 -0.94 4.38
CA THR A 31 7.25 -0.25 5.65
C THR A 31 5.78 -0.16 6.03
N MET A 32 5.50 -0.21 7.33
CA MET A 32 4.31 0.41 7.91
C MET A 32 4.33 1.95 7.74
N PRO A 33 3.21 2.66 7.92
CA PRO A 33 3.22 4.13 7.96
C PRO A 33 4.31 4.66 8.91
N CYS A 34 5.28 5.39 8.35
CA CYS A 34 6.48 5.81 9.06
C CYS A 34 6.57 7.34 9.10
N LYS A 35 6.37 7.91 10.29
CA LYS A 35 6.41 9.36 10.51
C LYS A 35 7.75 9.99 10.10
N ALA A 36 8.87 9.33 10.40
CA ALA A 36 10.20 9.82 10.02
C ALA A 36 10.35 9.95 8.50
N LEU A 37 9.82 8.99 7.73
CA LEU A 37 9.82 9.05 6.27
C LEU A 37 8.93 10.19 5.76
N ILE A 38 7.73 10.34 6.32
CA ILE A 38 6.79 11.45 6.00
C ILE A 38 7.48 12.80 6.19
N GLU A 39 8.09 13.03 7.35
CA GLU A 39 8.71 14.31 7.69
C GLU A 39 9.94 14.60 6.82
N THR A 40 10.80 13.60 6.59
CA THR A 40 12.01 13.77 5.76
C THR A 40 11.66 13.95 4.27
N GLY A 41 10.62 13.25 3.82
CA GLY A 41 10.15 13.26 2.44
C GLY A 41 9.24 14.43 2.08
N LYS A 42 8.89 15.30 3.04
CA LYS A 42 7.89 16.34 2.88
C LYS A 42 8.07 17.17 1.60
N ASP A 43 6.95 17.51 0.95
CA ASP A 43 6.87 18.31 -0.28
C ASP A 43 7.63 17.69 -1.48
N CYS A 44 7.74 16.35 -1.53
CA CYS A 44 8.37 15.68 -2.66
C CYS A 44 7.55 15.79 -3.95
N ASP A 45 8.23 15.76 -5.10
CA ASP A 45 7.59 15.72 -6.41
C ASP A 45 6.95 14.36 -6.69
N LEU A 46 7.63 13.29 -6.30
CA LEU A 46 7.15 11.92 -6.47
C LEU A 46 7.43 11.07 -5.24
N LEU A 47 6.36 10.49 -4.68
CA LEU A 47 6.46 9.42 -3.69
C LEU A 47 6.18 8.08 -4.36
N ILE A 48 7.10 7.14 -4.30
CA ILE A 48 6.88 5.73 -4.67
C ILE A 48 6.72 4.95 -3.37
N HIS A 49 5.50 4.46 -3.10
CA HIS A 49 5.15 3.84 -1.83
C HIS A 49 4.64 2.40 -2.00
N GLU A 50 5.04 1.50 -1.11
CA GLU A 50 4.48 0.15 -1.02
C GLU A 50 3.00 0.19 -0.60
N ALA A 51 2.20 -0.70 -1.14
CA ALA A 51 0.78 -0.83 -0.85
C ALA A 51 0.39 -2.30 -0.84
N THR A 52 1.10 -3.11 -0.04
CA THR A 52 1.06 -4.57 -0.17
C THR A 52 -0.29 -5.18 0.18
N LEU A 53 -1.01 -4.62 1.15
CA LEU A 53 -2.26 -5.17 1.65
C LEU A 53 -3.49 -4.33 1.24
N GLN A 54 -4.65 -4.96 1.15
CA GLN A 54 -5.91 -4.25 0.90
C GLN A 54 -6.29 -3.35 2.08
N SER A 55 -7.09 -2.31 1.81
CA SER A 55 -7.48 -1.30 2.81
C SER A 55 -8.13 -1.88 4.07
N ASP A 56 -8.85 -3.00 3.97
CA ASP A 56 -9.54 -3.65 5.09
C ASP A 56 -8.67 -4.66 5.88
N MET A 57 -7.37 -4.76 5.56
CA MET A 57 -6.41 -5.73 6.11
C MET A 57 -5.43 -5.10 7.10
N VAL A 58 -5.84 -4.07 7.84
CA VAL A 58 -4.96 -3.28 8.73
C VAL A 58 -4.20 -4.14 9.75
N ALA A 59 -4.88 -5.11 10.39
CA ALA A 59 -4.26 -5.98 11.39
C ALA A 59 -3.18 -6.89 10.78
N ASP A 60 -3.43 -7.42 9.58
CA ASP A 60 -2.46 -8.27 8.86
C ASP A 60 -1.29 -7.44 8.33
N ALA A 61 -1.55 -6.22 7.85
CA ALA A 61 -0.53 -5.26 7.43
C ALA A 61 0.41 -4.94 8.60
N ALA A 62 -0.13 -4.61 9.78
CA ALA A 62 0.67 -4.37 10.98
C ALA A 62 1.48 -5.60 11.41
N LYS A 63 0.86 -6.79 11.41
CA LYS A 63 1.54 -8.04 11.76
C LYS A 63 2.71 -8.36 10.83
N LYS A 64 2.55 -8.11 9.53
CA LYS A 64 3.58 -8.32 8.51
C LYS A 64 4.50 -7.12 8.29
N ARG A 65 4.23 -6.01 8.99
CA ARG A 65 4.94 -4.74 8.92
C ARG A 65 4.99 -4.14 7.51
N HIS A 66 3.84 -4.10 6.86
CA HIS A 66 3.60 -3.46 5.57
C HIS A 66 2.49 -2.41 5.70
N SER A 67 2.24 -1.67 4.62
CA SER A 67 1.14 -0.73 4.51
C SER A 67 -0.06 -1.35 3.78
N THR A 68 -1.26 -0.91 4.14
CA THR A 68 -2.43 -1.07 3.28
C THR A 68 -2.44 -0.02 2.17
N VAL A 69 -3.22 -0.25 1.10
CA VAL A 69 -3.47 0.76 0.05
C VAL A 69 -3.92 2.09 0.66
N LYS A 70 -4.93 2.08 1.53
CA LYS A 70 -5.43 3.28 2.22
C LYS A 70 -4.32 3.98 3.01
N GLN A 71 -3.55 3.23 3.80
CA GLN A 71 -2.45 3.77 4.59
C GLN A 71 -1.36 4.40 3.71
N ALA A 72 -1.02 3.77 2.58
CA ALA A 72 -0.05 4.31 1.64
C ALA A 72 -0.52 5.65 1.08
N ILE A 73 -1.79 5.76 0.66
CA ILE A 73 -2.38 7.02 0.15
C ILE A 73 -2.38 8.11 1.24
N GLU A 74 -2.72 7.75 2.48
CA GLU A 74 -2.68 8.67 3.62
C GLU A 74 -1.26 9.18 3.90
N VAL A 75 -0.24 8.33 3.77
CA VAL A 75 1.17 8.72 3.89
C VAL A 75 1.54 9.76 2.82
N GLY A 76 1.12 9.56 1.56
CA GLY A 76 1.36 10.54 0.50
C GLY A 76 0.67 11.88 0.75
N THR A 77 -0.55 11.84 1.28
CA THR A 77 -1.29 13.04 1.69
C THR A 77 -0.55 13.80 2.79
N GLN A 78 -0.12 13.11 3.86
CA GLN A 78 0.59 13.72 4.99
C GLN A 78 1.96 14.26 4.59
N MET A 79 2.65 13.59 3.67
CA MET A 79 3.92 14.03 3.10
C MET A 79 3.77 15.25 2.18
N GLN A 80 2.53 15.61 1.79
CA GLN A 80 2.26 16.64 0.78
C GLN A 80 2.95 16.33 -0.56
N ALA A 81 3.02 15.05 -0.91
CA ALA A 81 3.60 14.63 -2.18
C ALA A 81 2.81 15.22 -3.35
N LYS A 82 3.50 15.80 -4.34
CA LYS A 82 2.83 16.34 -5.54
C LYS A 82 2.14 15.23 -6.32
N PHE A 83 2.78 14.06 -6.41
CA PHE A 83 2.19 12.84 -6.95
C PHE A 83 2.71 11.60 -6.21
N GLN A 84 1.88 10.56 -6.16
CA GLN A 84 2.20 9.28 -5.54
C GLN A 84 2.05 8.11 -6.52
N MET A 85 3.03 7.23 -6.57
CA MET A 85 2.97 5.96 -7.28
C MET A 85 2.88 4.82 -6.27
N LEU A 86 1.78 4.06 -6.30
CA LEU A 86 1.62 2.87 -5.45
C LEU A 86 2.23 1.66 -6.15
N THR A 87 2.96 0.83 -5.39
CA THR A 87 3.62 -0.37 -5.90
C THR A 87 3.70 -1.47 -4.84
N HIS A 88 4.45 -2.54 -5.12
CA HIS A 88 4.67 -3.68 -4.21
C HIS A 88 3.36 -4.32 -3.74
N PHE A 89 2.41 -4.46 -4.66
CA PHE A 89 1.13 -5.11 -4.39
C PHE A 89 1.33 -6.60 -4.11
N SER A 90 0.58 -7.16 -3.16
CA SER A 90 0.64 -8.60 -2.94
C SER A 90 0.18 -9.36 -4.19
N GLN A 91 1.02 -10.28 -4.67
CA GLN A 91 0.73 -11.20 -5.79
C GLN A 91 -0.50 -12.09 -5.56
N ARG A 92 -1.02 -12.12 -4.33
CA ARG A 92 -2.27 -12.82 -4.00
C ARG A 92 -3.48 -12.24 -4.75
N TYR A 93 -3.40 -10.97 -5.12
CA TYR A 93 -4.43 -10.24 -5.86
C TYR A 93 -4.10 -10.27 -7.34
N LYS A 94 -5.08 -10.65 -8.17
CA LYS A 94 -4.86 -10.68 -9.60
C LYS A 94 -4.84 -9.24 -10.14
N ARG A 95 -3.69 -8.86 -10.69
CA ARG A 95 -3.44 -7.74 -11.61
C ARG A 95 -3.60 -6.32 -11.07
N ILE A 96 -4.63 -5.98 -10.29
CA ILE A 96 -4.85 -4.62 -9.75
C ILE A 96 -5.29 -4.66 -8.27
N PRO A 97 -4.76 -3.78 -7.40
CA PRO A 97 -5.29 -3.59 -6.04
C PRO A 97 -6.73 -3.05 -6.05
N LEU A 98 -7.53 -3.36 -5.02
CA LEU A 98 -8.86 -2.80 -4.88
C LEU A 98 -8.70 -1.35 -4.40
N VAL A 99 -8.97 -0.39 -5.29
CA VAL A 99 -8.93 1.02 -4.96
C VAL A 99 -10.28 1.66 -5.23
N GLU A 100 -10.94 2.12 -4.18
CA GLU A 100 -12.17 2.89 -4.30
C GLU A 100 -11.79 4.35 -4.55
N HIS A 101 -11.55 4.70 -5.81
CA HIS A 101 -11.00 6.00 -6.23
C HIS A 101 -11.74 7.22 -5.64
N LYS A 102 -13.06 7.09 -5.42
CA LYS A 102 -13.91 8.14 -4.83
C LYS A 102 -13.57 8.50 -3.38
N GLU A 103 -12.88 7.63 -2.65
CA GLU A 103 -12.53 7.86 -1.24
C GLU A 103 -11.20 8.62 -1.05
N PHE A 104 -10.46 8.87 -2.13
CA PHE A 104 -9.08 9.34 -2.07
C PHE A 104 -8.83 10.62 -2.86
N HIS A 105 -7.74 11.32 -2.54
CA HIS A 105 -7.28 12.46 -3.33
C HIS A 105 -6.82 11.99 -4.73
N LYS A 106 -7.00 12.83 -5.75
CA LYS A 106 -6.66 12.51 -7.16
C LYS A 106 -5.18 12.67 -7.52
N LYS A 107 -4.26 12.43 -6.57
CA LYS A 107 -2.80 12.60 -6.77
C LYS A 107 -2.01 11.32 -6.58
N PHE A 108 -2.58 10.19 -7.03
CA PHE A 108 -1.88 8.93 -7.05
C PHE A 108 -2.15 8.14 -8.33
N GLY A 109 -1.27 7.18 -8.61
CA GLY A 109 -1.36 6.20 -9.69
C GLY A 109 -0.96 4.80 -9.21
N LEU A 110 -1.24 3.80 -10.04
CA LEU A 110 -0.90 2.40 -9.78
C LEU A 110 0.24 1.97 -10.72
N ALA A 111 1.31 1.42 -10.14
CA ALA A 111 2.44 0.92 -10.93
C ALA A 111 2.12 -0.44 -11.55
N TYR A 112 2.61 -0.65 -12.77
CA TYR A 112 2.58 -1.94 -13.45
C TYR A 112 3.98 -2.33 -13.90
N ASP A 113 4.20 -3.62 -14.08
CA ASP A 113 5.46 -4.12 -14.62
C ASP A 113 5.76 -3.48 -15.98
N PHE A 114 7.02 -3.09 -16.18
CA PHE A 114 7.53 -2.39 -17.37
C PHE A 114 6.93 -1.00 -17.66
N MET A 115 6.07 -0.48 -16.78
CA MET A 115 5.53 0.86 -16.91
C MET A 115 6.66 1.90 -16.89
N LYS A 116 6.63 2.83 -17.85
CA LYS A 116 7.53 3.98 -17.91
C LYS A 116 6.69 5.23 -17.79
N VAL A 117 7.03 6.06 -16.81
CA VAL A 117 6.31 7.30 -16.51
C VAL A 117 7.31 8.44 -16.41
N LYS A 118 6.89 9.62 -16.83
CA LYS A 118 7.57 10.88 -16.53
C LYS A 118 7.00 11.44 -15.23
N ILE A 119 7.79 12.23 -14.52
CA ILE A 119 7.37 12.86 -13.25
C ILE A 119 6.09 13.70 -13.43
N ASN A 120 5.89 14.27 -14.62
CA ASN A 120 4.75 15.14 -14.91
C ASN A 120 3.51 14.40 -15.44
N ASP A 121 3.53 13.07 -15.54
CA ASP A 121 2.40 12.29 -16.09
C ASP A 121 1.27 12.10 -15.05
N GLY A 122 1.38 12.68 -13.84
CA GLY A 122 0.52 12.36 -12.71
C GLY A 122 -0.99 12.46 -12.95
N GLU A 123 -1.45 13.48 -13.68
CA GLU A 123 -2.89 13.65 -14.00
C GLU A 123 -3.39 12.50 -14.88
N VAL A 124 -2.66 12.20 -15.97
CA VAL A 124 -2.97 11.09 -16.89
C VAL A 124 -3.01 9.77 -16.13
N LEU A 125 -2.05 9.55 -15.22
CA LEU A 125 -1.97 8.31 -14.44
C LEU A 125 -3.14 8.16 -13.46
N ASN A 126 -3.65 9.27 -12.90
CA ASN A 126 -4.82 9.22 -12.03
C ASN A 126 -6.11 8.93 -12.82
N ASP A 127 -6.25 9.55 -13.99
CA ASP A 127 -7.41 9.36 -14.88
C ASP A 127 -7.49 7.94 -15.42
N MET A 128 -6.37 7.22 -15.52
CA MET A 128 -6.34 5.82 -15.93
C MET A 128 -6.88 4.85 -14.87
N ILE A 129 -7.02 5.25 -13.60
CA ILE A 129 -7.41 4.30 -12.53
C ILE A 129 -8.83 3.76 -12.75
N GLU A 130 -9.79 4.61 -13.09
CA GLU A 130 -11.18 4.20 -13.30
C GLU A 130 -11.34 3.27 -14.52
N PRO A 131 -10.80 3.61 -15.72
CA PRO A 131 -10.76 2.69 -16.85
C PRO A 131 -10.08 1.36 -16.54
N LEU A 132 -8.94 1.37 -15.85
CA LEU A 132 -8.24 0.14 -15.46
C LEU A 132 -9.09 -0.69 -14.49
N THR A 133 -9.76 -0.05 -13.53
CA THR A 133 -10.64 -0.75 -12.59
C THR A 133 -11.78 -1.46 -13.31
N GLU A 134 -12.35 -0.86 -14.35
CA GLU A 134 -13.40 -1.50 -15.15
C GLU A 134 -12.84 -2.64 -16.03
N ILE A 135 -11.67 -2.46 -16.66
CA ILE A 135 -11.01 -3.51 -17.47
C ILE A 135 -10.73 -4.78 -16.63
N PHE A 136 -10.34 -4.61 -15.37
CA PHE A 136 -9.95 -5.72 -14.49
C PHE A 136 -11.01 -6.08 -13.44
N LYS A 137 -12.26 -5.66 -13.65
CA LYS A 137 -13.38 -5.86 -12.72
C LYS A 137 -13.59 -7.32 -12.33
N GLU A 138 -13.50 -8.24 -13.28
CA GLU A 138 -13.64 -9.68 -13.02
C GLU A 138 -12.52 -10.23 -12.12
N ASP A 139 -11.27 -9.80 -12.37
CA ASP A 139 -10.11 -10.17 -11.56
C ASP A 139 -10.21 -9.62 -10.12
N ILE A 140 -10.73 -8.40 -10.01
CA ILE A 140 -11.05 -7.71 -8.76
C ILE A 140 -12.12 -8.49 -7.98
N GLU A 141 -13.25 -8.83 -8.62
CA GLU A 141 -14.33 -9.59 -8.00
C GLU A 141 -13.88 -11.00 -7.57
N TYR A 142 -13.09 -11.68 -8.40
CA TYR A 142 -12.50 -12.96 -8.08
C TYR A 142 -11.60 -12.86 -6.83
N SER A 143 -10.77 -11.82 -6.78
CA SER A 143 -9.88 -11.56 -5.64
C SER A 143 -10.67 -11.30 -4.36
N ARG A 144 -11.74 -10.49 -4.41
CA ARG A 144 -12.66 -10.24 -3.28
C ARG A 144 -13.29 -11.53 -2.74
N LYS A 145 -13.79 -12.41 -3.62
CA LYS A 145 -14.40 -13.69 -3.22
C LYS A 145 -13.39 -14.58 -2.49
N LYS A 146 -12.18 -14.72 -3.04
CA LYS A 146 -11.10 -15.52 -2.45
C LYS A 146 -10.65 -14.99 -1.08
N GLU A 147 -10.67 -13.69 -0.88
CA GLU A 147 -10.41 -13.07 0.42
C GLU A 147 -11.51 -13.37 1.44
N ALA A 148 -12.78 -13.20 1.06
CA ALA A 148 -13.92 -13.48 1.93
C ALA A 148 -13.88 -14.93 2.43
N ASP A 149 -13.56 -15.88 1.56
CA ASP A 149 -13.42 -17.30 1.91
C ASP A 149 -12.24 -17.55 2.85
N THR A 150 -11.12 -16.87 2.64
CA THR A 150 -9.95 -16.95 3.53
C THR A 150 -10.27 -16.38 4.92
N LYS A 151 -10.93 -15.22 4.98
CA LYS A 151 -11.35 -14.58 6.25
C LYS A 151 -12.32 -15.47 7.02
N LYS A 152 -13.29 -16.10 6.33
CA LYS A 152 -14.22 -17.08 6.92
C LYS A 152 -13.48 -18.28 7.53
N LYS A 153 -12.53 -18.88 6.80
CA LYS A 153 -11.70 -19.99 7.31
C LYS A 153 -10.88 -19.57 8.53
N SER A 154 -10.22 -18.42 8.48
CA SER A 154 -9.39 -17.92 9.58
C SER A 154 -10.20 -17.64 10.85
N LYS A 155 -11.38 -17.01 10.72
CA LYS A 155 -12.32 -16.82 11.83
C LYS A 155 -12.80 -18.16 12.41
N HIS A 156 -13.10 -19.14 11.55
CA HIS A 156 -13.55 -20.45 12.01
C HIS A 156 -12.47 -21.19 12.81
N ILE A 157 -11.20 -21.12 12.36
CA ILE A 157 -10.04 -21.69 13.06
C ILE A 157 -9.80 -20.97 14.40
N SER A 158 -9.81 -19.64 14.40
CA SER A 158 -9.63 -18.84 15.63
C SER A 158 -10.70 -19.14 16.69
N LYS A 159 -11.97 -19.30 16.28
CA LYS A 159 -13.05 -19.69 17.18
C LYS A 159 -12.83 -21.08 17.77
N ARG A 160 -12.35 -22.02 16.96
CA ARG A 160 -12.08 -23.40 17.40
C ARG A 160 -10.93 -23.48 18.41
N LEU A 161 -9.87 -22.70 18.19
CA LEU A 161 -8.74 -22.59 19.13
C LEU A 161 -9.12 -21.87 20.43
N GLY A 162 -9.95 -20.82 20.36
CA GLY A 162 -10.48 -20.13 21.54
C GLY A 162 -11.25 -21.08 22.46
N ASN A 163 -12.21 -21.81 21.90
CA ASN A 163 -13.00 -22.82 22.63
C ASN A 163 -12.08 -23.91 23.26
N LEU A 164 -11.05 -24.35 22.55
CA LEU A 164 -10.12 -25.35 23.08
C LEU A 164 -9.32 -24.81 24.28
N SER A 165 -8.94 -23.54 24.26
CA SER A 165 -8.23 -22.90 25.37
C SER A 165 -9.12 -22.71 26.61
N GLU A 166 -10.42 -22.48 26.43
CA GLU A 166 -11.37 -22.39 27.54
C GLU A 166 -11.57 -23.76 28.20
N VAL A 167 -11.70 -24.82 27.41
CA VAL A 167 -11.78 -26.20 27.92
C VAL A 167 -10.52 -26.57 28.71
N LEU A 168 -9.32 -26.22 28.21
CA LEU A 168 -8.05 -26.47 28.89
C LEU A 168 -7.84 -25.65 30.17
N LYS A 169 -8.52 -24.51 30.33
CA LYS A 169 -8.49 -23.71 31.58
C LYS A 169 -9.48 -24.21 32.63
N ALA A 170 -10.44 -25.04 32.24
CA ALA A 170 -11.49 -25.57 33.11
C ALA A 170 -11.12 -26.93 33.74
N VAL A 171 -9.91 -27.43 33.46
CA VAL A 171 -9.30 -28.66 34.00
C VAL A 171 -8.04 -28.27 34.77
#